data_AF-A0A7J6F832-F1
#
_entry.id   AF-A0A7J6F832-F1
#
_cell.length_a   1.000
_cell.length_b   1.000
_cell.length_c   1.000
_cell.angle_alpha   90.00
_cell.angle_beta   90.00
_cell.angle_gamma   90.00
#
_symmetry.space_group_name_H-M   'P 1'
#
loop_
_entity.id
_entity.type
_entity.pdbx_description
1 polymer ?
#
loop_
_entity_poly.entity_id
_entity_poly.type
_entity_poly.pdbx_seq_one_letter_code
_entity_poly.pdbx_strand_id
1 'polypeptide(L)'
;MAKGLILGLILLGSMLAGCMANRDWRLGFNYTDWLQKHRNWYDQHRPNKTQQVSNKIIVGGSQHWRFNFTYTDWAFKHGPFYLNDVLVFKYDPPVGKDSHPHSVYQLPDLRSFIKCDLSNAKKLANATQGVGNGFEVVLDKWQPYYFACGESNGFHCDVGRMKFFVMPMLRAWPSRRT
;
A
#
# COMPACT_ATOMS: atom_id res chain seq x y z
N MET A 1 20.49 -6.49 -61.13
CA MET A 1 21.21 -6.81 -59.87
C MET A 1 21.04 -5.61 -58.96
N ALA A 2 20.47 -5.63 -57.77
CA ALA A 2 20.11 -6.71 -56.87
C ALA A 2 18.69 -6.48 -56.32
N LYS A 3 17.80 -7.45 -56.57
CA LYS A 3 16.61 -7.69 -55.76
C LYS A 3 17.08 -8.67 -54.68
N GLY A 4 17.31 -8.20 -53.46
CA GLY A 4 17.80 -9.02 -52.35
C GLY A 4 18.72 -8.19 -51.45
N LEU A 5 18.43 -8.15 -50.15
CA LEU A 5 18.86 -7.14 -49.16
C LEU A 5 18.13 -5.81 -49.39
N ILE A 6 16.92 -5.58 -48.90
CA ILE A 6 16.63 -5.26 -47.49
C ILE A 6 15.27 -5.90 -47.13
N LEU A 7 15.23 -7.23 -47.14
CA LEU A 7 14.17 -8.03 -46.51
C LEU A 7 14.56 -8.42 -45.07
N GLY A 8 15.54 -7.71 -44.49
CA GLY A 8 16.17 -8.01 -43.20
C GLY A 8 15.94 -6.97 -42.10
N LEU A 9 15.00 -6.03 -42.28
CA LEU A 9 14.68 -4.99 -41.27
C LEU A 9 13.29 -5.15 -40.63
N ILE A 10 12.59 -6.29 -40.82
CA ILE A 10 11.22 -6.49 -40.33
C ILE A 10 11.10 -7.55 -39.20
N LEU A 11 12.21 -8.12 -38.69
CA LEU A 11 12.11 -9.27 -37.75
C LEU A 11 12.87 -9.19 -36.41
N LEU A 12 13.25 -8.01 -35.91
CA LEU A 12 13.78 -7.91 -34.54
C LEU A 12 13.14 -6.73 -33.79
N GLY A 13 12.21 -7.05 -32.89
CA GLY A 13 11.70 -6.10 -31.90
C GLY A 13 10.23 -6.25 -31.50
N SER A 14 9.48 -7.22 -32.03
CA SER A 14 8.15 -7.56 -31.50
C SER A 14 8.27 -8.44 -30.26
N MET A 15 8.68 -7.86 -29.11
CA MET A 15 8.45 -8.39 -27.75
C MET A 15 8.61 -7.32 -26.65
N LEU A 16 7.85 -6.22 -26.72
CA LEU A 16 7.53 -5.42 -25.52
C LEU A 16 6.07 -4.95 -25.47
N ALA A 17 5.20 -5.53 -26.32
CA ALA A 17 3.75 -5.30 -26.30
C ALA A 17 2.97 -6.34 -25.45
N GLY A 18 3.67 -7.22 -24.71
CA GLY A 18 3.06 -8.33 -23.98
C GLY A 18 2.97 -8.19 -22.44
N CYS A 19 3.51 -7.12 -21.84
CA CYS A 19 3.49 -6.94 -20.37
C CYS A 19 2.83 -5.63 -19.91
N MET A 20 2.05 -4.97 -20.75
CA MET A 20 1.25 -3.79 -20.37
C MET A 20 -0.22 -3.93 -20.75
N ALA A 21 -0.80 -5.12 -20.57
CA ALA A 21 -2.25 -5.30 -20.61
C ALA A 21 -2.84 -5.15 -19.19
N ASN A 22 -2.84 -3.92 -18.68
CA ASN A 22 -3.89 -3.35 -17.83
C ASN A 22 -3.59 -1.84 -17.61
N ARG A 23 -3.74 -1.03 -18.66
CA ARG A 23 -3.78 0.43 -18.51
C ARG A 23 -5.23 0.85 -18.27
N ASP A 24 -5.66 0.78 -17.02
CA ASP A 24 -6.85 1.49 -16.52
C ASP A 24 -6.60 2.15 -15.14
N TRP A 25 -5.35 2.60 -14.91
CA TRP A 25 -5.01 3.43 -13.72
C TRP A 25 -4.90 4.93 -14.03
N ARG A 26 -5.52 5.42 -15.10
CA ARG A 26 -5.57 6.87 -15.36
C ARG A 26 -7.01 7.35 -15.53
N LEU A 27 -7.44 8.09 -14.52
CA LEU A 27 -8.59 9.01 -14.44
C LEU A 27 -9.94 8.38 -14.01
N GLY A 28 -10.18 8.42 -12.70
CA GLY A 28 -11.54 8.53 -12.14
C GLY A 28 -12.28 7.23 -11.81
N PHE A 29 -11.75 6.40 -10.90
CA PHE A 29 -12.60 5.41 -10.23
C PHE A 29 -13.57 6.14 -9.28
N ASN A 30 -14.86 6.19 -9.61
CA ASN A 30 -15.90 6.75 -8.75
C ASN A 30 -16.17 5.78 -7.58
N TYR A 31 -15.38 5.94 -6.52
CA TYR A 31 -15.41 5.14 -5.30
C TYR A 31 -16.82 4.95 -4.73
N THR A 32 -17.66 5.98 -4.80
CA THR A 32 -19.03 6.00 -4.28
C THR A 32 -20.00 5.07 -5.04
N ASP A 33 -19.88 4.95 -6.36
CA ASP A 33 -20.78 4.09 -7.17
C ASP A 33 -20.51 2.60 -6.96
N TRP A 34 -19.23 2.23 -6.88
CA TRP A 34 -18.84 0.85 -6.56
C TRP A 34 -19.22 0.48 -5.11
N LEU A 35 -19.04 1.41 -4.16
CA LEU A 35 -19.43 1.23 -2.77
C LEU A 35 -20.94 0.94 -2.63
N GLN A 36 -21.79 1.73 -3.31
CA GLN A 36 -23.25 1.56 -3.26
C GLN A 36 -23.68 0.18 -3.81
N LYS A 37 -23.10 -0.27 -4.93
CA LYS A 37 -23.39 -1.58 -5.54
C LYS A 37 -22.99 -2.75 -4.66
N HIS A 38 -21.84 -2.68 -3.99
CA HIS A 38 -21.34 -3.80 -3.18
C HIS A 38 -21.83 -3.78 -1.73
N ARG A 39 -22.25 -2.63 -1.19
CA ARG A 39 -22.89 -2.53 0.13
C ARG A 39 -24.22 -3.29 0.17
N ASN A 40 -25.05 -3.11 -0.87
CA ASN A 40 -26.32 -3.83 -1.00
C ASN A 40 -26.13 -5.36 -1.09
N TRP A 41 -25.09 -5.82 -1.79
CA TRP A 41 -24.78 -7.25 -1.87
C TRP A 41 -24.30 -7.80 -0.51
N TYR A 42 -23.48 -7.04 0.22
CA TYR A 42 -22.95 -7.43 1.53
C TYR A 42 -24.03 -7.46 2.62
N ASP A 43 -24.95 -6.48 2.62
CA ASP A 43 -26.08 -6.43 3.56
C ASP A 43 -27.09 -7.56 3.29
N GLN A 44 -27.29 -7.94 2.02
CA GLN A 44 -28.19 -9.05 1.65
C GLN A 44 -27.57 -10.44 1.88
N HIS A 45 -26.25 -10.59 1.83
CA HIS A 45 -25.55 -11.89 1.96
C HIS A 45 -24.79 -12.03 3.27
N ARG A 46 -25.25 -11.38 4.35
CA ARG A 46 -24.63 -11.42 5.69
C ARG A 46 -24.40 -12.88 6.13
N PRO A 47 -23.18 -13.42 6.00
CA PRO A 47 -22.94 -14.81 6.31
C PRO A 47 -22.74 -14.92 7.83
N ASN A 48 -23.19 -16.04 8.41
CA ASN A 48 -22.99 -16.34 9.83
C ASN A 48 -21.53 -16.06 10.22
N LYS A 49 -21.36 -15.37 11.36
CA LYS A 49 -20.12 -14.85 11.95
C LYS A 49 -19.11 -15.97 12.28
N THR A 50 -18.59 -16.69 11.28
CA THR A 50 -17.25 -17.27 11.39
C THR A 50 -16.32 -16.09 11.49
N GLN A 51 -15.61 -15.96 12.63
CA GLN A 51 -14.57 -14.96 12.84
C GLN A 51 -13.72 -14.86 11.57
N GLN A 52 -13.89 -13.81 10.77
CA GLN A 52 -12.86 -13.45 9.81
C GLN A 52 -11.63 -13.17 10.66
N VAL A 53 -10.66 -14.08 10.63
CA VAL A 53 -9.43 -13.93 11.39
C VAL A 53 -8.70 -12.75 10.77
N SER A 54 -8.71 -11.61 11.47
CA SER A 54 -7.91 -10.45 11.09
C SER A 54 -6.44 -10.82 11.23
N ASN A 55 -5.65 -10.51 10.20
CA ASN A 55 -4.22 -10.74 10.25
C ASN A 55 -3.54 -9.55 10.94
N LYS A 56 -2.61 -9.82 11.84
CA LYS A 56 -1.64 -8.81 12.30
C LYS A 56 -0.41 -8.88 11.40
N ILE A 57 -0.13 -7.79 10.69
CA ILE A 57 0.88 -7.69 9.65
C ILE A 57 1.94 -6.67 10.09
N ILE A 58 3.17 -7.13 10.32
CA ILE A 58 4.29 -6.24 10.63
C ILE A 58 4.73 -5.54 9.34
N VAL A 59 4.64 -4.22 9.32
CA VAL A 59 5.02 -3.40 8.16
C VAL A 59 6.51 -3.54 7.91
N GLY A 60 6.89 -3.90 6.68
CA GLY A 60 8.27 -4.19 6.28
C GLY A 60 8.81 -5.57 6.73
N GLY A 61 8.01 -6.39 7.41
CA GLY A 61 8.46 -7.70 7.92
C GLY A 61 9.66 -7.54 8.86
N SER A 62 10.74 -8.29 8.62
CA SER A 62 11.98 -8.19 9.41
C SER A 62 12.72 -6.85 9.26
N GLN A 63 12.40 -6.06 8.25
CA GLN A 63 13.00 -4.73 8.03
C GLN A 63 12.30 -3.63 8.82
N HIS A 64 11.12 -3.93 9.39
CA HIS A 64 10.31 -3.00 10.16
C HIS A 64 10.03 -1.69 9.39
N TRP A 65 9.72 -0.60 10.11
CA TRP A 65 9.50 0.75 9.57
C TRP A 65 10.80 1.58 9.68
N ARG A 66 11.57 1.69 8.59
CA ARG A 66 12.90 2.29 8.56
C ARG A 66 13.19 3.06 7.28
N PHE A 67 14.17 3.95 7.34
CA PHE A 67 14.68 4.71 6.21
C PHE A 67 15.32 3.80 5.15
N ASN A 68 15.21 4.19 3.87
CA ASN A 68 15.79 3.52 2.70
C ASN A 68 15.37 2.03 2.57
N PHE A 69 14.06 1.80 2.57
CA PHE A 69 13.46 0.50 2.29
C PHE A 69 12.32 0.63 1.28
N THR A 70 12.18 -0.34 0.38
CA THR A 70 11.16 -0.29 -0.67
C THR A 70 9.82 -0.86 -0.18
N TYR A 71 9.02 -0.04 0.52
CA TYR A 71 7.72 -0.48 1.02
C TYR A 71 6.69 -0.78 -0.07
N THR A 72 6.78 -0.15 -1.24
CA THR A 72 5.90 -0.46 -2.38
C THR A 72 6.06 -1.91 -2.82
N ASP A 73 7.30 -2.39 -2.98
CA ASP A 73 7.59 -3.78 -3.36
C ASP A 73 7.17 -4.75 -2.25
N TRP A 74 7.41 -4.38 -0.99
CA TRP A 74 6.95 -5.17 0.16
C TRP A 74 5.43 -5.30 0.18
N ALA A 75 4.69 -4.20 0.06
CA ALA A 75 3.23 -4.21 0.07
C ALA A 75 2.66 -5.03 -1.11
N PHE A 76 3.25 -4.88 -2.30
CA PHE A 76 2.84 -5.65 -3.48
C PHE A 76 3.07 -7.16 -3.29
N LYS A 77 4.21 -7.57 -2.73
CA LYS A 77 4.54 -8.99 -2.49
C LYS A 77 3.79 -9.60 -1.32
N HIS A 78 3.40 -8.80 -0.34
CA HIS A 78 2.72 -9.27 0.88
C HIS A 78 1.19 -9.27 0.75
N GLY A 79 0.64 -8.50 -0.17
CA GLY A 79 -0.80 -8.49 -0.43
C GLY A 79 -1.34 -9.83 -0.91
N PRO A 80 -2.68 -9.98 -0.96
CA PRO A 80 -3.69 -8.96 -0.70
C PRO A 80 -3.86 -8.63 0.80
N PHE A 81 -4.17 -7.36 1.09
CA PHE A 81 -4.61 -6.90 2.40
C PHE A 81 -6.14 -6.92 2.47
N TYR A 82 -6.70 -7.13 3.66
CA TYR A 82 -8.14 -7.25 3.83
C TYR A 82 -8.69 -6.27 4.86
N LEU A 83 -10.01 -6.03 4.80
CA LEU A 83 -10.70 -5.33 5.87
C LEU A 83 -10.46 -5.99 7.22
N ASN A 84 -10.28 -5.15 8.24
CA ASN A 84 -9.96 -5.50 9.62
C ASN A 84 -8.56 -6.10 9.83
N ASP A 85 -7.73 -6.22 8.80
CA ASP A 85 -6.30 -6.49 9.02
C ASP A 85 -5.67 -5.34 9.81
N VAL A 86 -4.68 -5.69 10.62
CA VAL A 86 -3.97 -4.76 11.49
C VAL A 86 -2.55 -4.61 10.98
N LEU A 87 -2.19 -3.41 10.57
CA LEU A 87 -0.80 -3.05 10.24
C LEU A 87 -0.07 -2.66 11.52
N VAL A 88 1.04 -3.32 11.80
CA VAL A 88 1.88 -3.07 12.97
C VAL A 88 3.16 -2.38 12.54
N PHE A 89 3.30 -1.12 12.92
CA PHE A 89 4.47 -0.29 12.65
C PHE A 89 5.45 -0.41 13.82
N LYS A 90 6.61 -1.01 13.55
CA LYS A 90 7.70 -1.12 14.52
C LYS A 90 8.86 -0.23 14.09
N TYR A 91 9.40 0.56 15.02
CA TYR A 91 10.56 1.40 14.78
C TYR A 91 11.20 1.82 16.09
N ASP A 92 12.51 2.04 16.05
CA ASP A 92 13.29 2.38 17.23
C ASP A 92 12.95 3.78 17.74
N PRO A 93 12.96 4.00 19.08
CA PRO A 93 12.79 5.33 19.63
C PRO A 93 14.02 6.18 19.33
N PRO A 94 13.89 7.51 19.35
CA PRO A 94 15.06 8.37 19.18
C PRO A 94 16.04 8.21 20.36
N VAL A 95 17.31 7.91 20.07
CA VAL A 95 18.38 7.76 21.06
C VAL A 95 19.44 8.86 20.90
N GLY A 96 19.35 9.90 21.74
CA GLY A 96 20.30 11.01 21.72
C GLY A 96 20.08 11.98 20.56
N LYS A 97 21.07 12.86 20.33
CA LYS A 97 20.95 14.00 19.40
C LYS A 97 21.07 13.61 17.92
N ASP A 98 21.78 12.51 17.63
CA ASP A 98 22.03 12.05 16.26
C ASP A 98 21.00 11.02 15.77
N SER A 99 19.95 10.80 16.56
CA SER A 99 18.92 9.86 16.21
C SER A 99 17.92 10.44 15.22
N HIS A 100 17.52 9.60 14.26
CA HIS A 100 16.55 9.95 13.23
C HIS A 100 15.20 9.37 13.64
N PRO A 101 14.31 10.14 14.30
CA PRO A 101 13.02 9.61 14.73
C PRO A 101 12.20 9.13 13.53
N HIS A 102 11.23 8.27 13.79
CA HIS A 102 10.25 7.82 12.80
C HIS A 102 8.83 8.05 13.32
N SER A 103 7.90 8.31 12.42
CA SER A 103 6.49 8.45 12.74
C SER A 103 5.63 7.79 11.68
N VAL A 104 4.34 7.71 11.97
CA VAL A 104 3.34 7.18 11.04
C VAL A 104 2.30 8.25 10.80
N TYR A 105 2.18 8.67 9.55
CA TYR A 105 1.14 9.57 9.08
C TYR A 105 0.26 8.84 8.06
N GLN A 106 -1.02 9.20 8.05
CA GLN A 106 -1.92 8.86 6.96
C GLN A 106 -2.20 10.11 6.12
N LEU A 107 -1.88 10.06 4.83
CA LEU A 107 -2.11 11.14 3.88
C LEU A 107 -3.53 11.06 3.31
N PRO A 108 -4.14 12.21 3.00
CA PRO A 108 -5.55 12.27 2.61
C PRO A 108 -5.81 11.68 1.22
N ASP A 109 -4.83 11.76 0.32
CA ASP A 109 -5.00 11.37 -1.07
C ASP A 109 -3.68 11.00 -1.78
N LEU A 110 -3.81 10.49 -3.00
CA LEU A 110 -2.70 10.07 -3.85
C LEU A 110 -1.76 11.22 -4.21
N ARG A 111 -2.27 12.45 -4.36
CA ARG A 111 -1.44 13.61 -4.73
C ARG A 111 -0.51 13.96 -3.56
N SER A 112 -1.05 14.04 -2.35
CA SER A 112 -0.26 14.26 -1.14
C SER A 112 0.75 13.12 -0.93
N PHE A 113 0.35 11.87 -1.15
CA PHE A 113 1.24 10.70 -1.07
C PHE A 113 2.44 10.77 -2.04
N ILE A 114 2.18 11.08 -3.31
CA ILE A 114 3.23 11.17 -4.32
C ILE A 114 4.22 12.29 -3.96
N LYS A 115 3.70 13.45 -3.57
CA LYS A 115 4.49 14.65 -3.26
C LYS A 115 5.08 14.69 -1.85
N CYS A 116 4.74 13.73 -0.99
CA CYS A 116 5.03 13.78 0.44
C CYS A 116 4.56 15.08 1.11
N ASP A 117 3.41 15.59 0.67
CA ASP A 117 2.79 16.79 1.25
C ASP A 117 2.03 16.41 2.52
N LEU A 118 2.62 16.76 3.66
CA LEU A 118 2.10 16.43 4.99
C LEU A 118 1.16 17.49 5.57
N SER A 119 0.88 18.59 4.84
CA SER A 119 0.10 19.73 5.35
C SER A 119 -1.28 19.34 5.89
N ASN A 120 -1.93 18.35 5.26
CA ASN A 120 -3.23 17.81 5.65
C ASN A 120 -3.14 16.35 6.11
N ALA A 121 -1.94 15.85 6.40
CA ALA A 121 -1.77 14.46 6.83
C ALA A 121 -2.13 14.29 8.31
N LYS A 122 -2.81 13.19 8.63
CA LYS A 122 -3.13 12.83 10.01
C LYS A 122 -1.94 12.10 10.63
N LYS A 123 -1.33 12.69 11.66
CA LYS A 123 -0.35 11.98 12.50
C LYS A 123 -1.05 10.87 13.28
N LEU A 124 -0.66 9.62 13.03
CA LEU A 124 -1.20 8.44 13.73
C LEU A 124 -0.30 8.06 14.91
N ALA A 125 1.01 8.09 14.70
CA ALA A 125 2.01 7.71 15.71
C ALA A 125 3.19 8.66 15.73
N ASN A 126 3.71 8.95 16.92
CA ASN A 126 4.91 9.74 17.16
C ASN A 126 6.17 8.86 17.28
N ALA A 127 7.31 9.49 17.53
CA ALA A 127 8.64 8.88 17.58
C ALA A 127 8.82 7.74 18.60
N THR A 128 7.98 7.68 19.64
CA THR A 128 8.14 6.69 20.71
C THR A 128 7.08 5.59 20.66
N GLN A 129 6.07 5.71 19.80
CA GLN A 129 4.95 4.75 19.74
C GLN A 129 5.25 3.50 18.90
N GLY A 130 6.36 3.46 18.16
CA GLY A 130 6.78 2.30 17.37
C GLY A 130 7.53 1.22 18.16
N VAL A 131 7.79 1.44 19.45
CA VAL A 131 8.62 0.56 20.28
C VAL A 131 7.86 -0.69 20.75
N GLY A 132 8.58 -1.71 21.19
CA GLY A 132 8.01 -2.92 21.79
C GLY A 132 7.08 -3.66 20.84
N ASN A 133 5.78 -3.68 21.17
CA ASN A 133 4.76 -4.32 20.33
C ASN A 133 4.48 -3.54 19.04
N GLY A 134 4.90 -2.28 18.94
CA GLY A 134 4.67 -1.41 17.79
C GLY A 134 3.32 -0.69 17.85
N PHE A 135 3.13 0.21 16.89
CA PHE A 135 1.90 0.97 16.73
C PHE A 135 0.96 0.26 15.75
N GLU A 136 -0.29 0.04 16.15
CA GLU A 136 -1.27 -0.72 15.36
C GLU A 136 -2.25 0.21 14.62
N VAL A 137 -2.49 -0.07 13.33
CA VAL A 137 -3.52 0.57 12.52
C VAL A 137 -4.44 -0.49 11.94
N VAL A 138 -5.74 -0.37 12.20
CA VAL A 138 -6.75 -1.26 11.62
C VAL A 138 -7.19 -0.73 10.27
N LEU A 139 -7.21 -1.60 9.24
CA LEU A 139 -7.79 -1.31 7.93
C LEU A 139 -9.31 -1.49 7.98
N ASP A 140 -9.98 -0.57 8.68
CA ASP A 140 -11.40 -0.62 9.04
C ASP A 140 -12.37 -0.12 7.94
N LYS A 141 -11.84 0.54 6.91
CA LYS A 141 -12.60 1.13 5.82
C LYS A 141 -12.14 0.57 4.51
N TRP A 142 -13.09 0.39 3.61
CA TRP A 142 -12.79 -0.16 2.31
C TRP A 142 -12.32 0.94 1.35
N GLN A 143 -11.24 1.64 1.67
CA GLN A 143 -10.70 2.80 0.94
C GLN A 143 -9.17 2.71 0.80
N PRO A 144 -8.51 3.49 -0.08
CA PRO A 144 -7.05 3.52 -0.07
C PRO A 144 -6.51 4.16 1.21
N TYR A 145 -5.52 3.53 1.82
CA TYR A 145 -4.73 4.09 2.92
C TYR A 145 -3.35 4.45 2.40
N TYR A 146 -2.99 5.73 2.48
CA TYR A 146 -1.67 6.23 2.11
C TYR A 146 -0.86 6.49 3.37
N PHE A 147 0.14 5.66 3.66
CA PHE A 147 0.99 5.79 4.83
C PHE A 147 2.34 6.40 4.46
N ALA A 148 2.87 7.28 5.31
CA ALA A 148 4.25 7.74 5.21
C ALA A 148 4.85 8.14 6.56
N CYS A 149 6.17 8.30 6.58
CA CYS A 149 6.90 8.86 7.71
C CYS A 149 6.94 10.38 7.58
N GLY A 150 6.51 11.08 8.62
CA GLY A 150 6.43 12.54 8.59
C GLY A 150 7.66 13.25 9.16
N GLU A 151 8.64 12.50 9.65
CA GLU A 151 9.84 13.08 10.27
C GLU A 151 10.74 13.78 9.24
N SER A 152 11.57 14.68 9.75
CA SER A 152 12.47 15.51 8.94
C SER A 152 11.73 16.30 7.85
N ASN A 153 10.57 16.87 8.21
CA ASN A 153 9.68 17.65 7.30
C ASN A 153 9.35 16.91 5.99
N GLY A 154 9.10 15.60 6.07
CA GLY A 154 8.76 14.77 4.91
C GLY A 154 9.94 14.22 4.13
N PHE A 155 11.19 14.55 4.51
CA PHE A 155 12.38 13.97 3.89
C PHE A 155 12.40 12.43 3.99
N HIS A 156 11.91 11.86 5.08
CA HIS A 156 11.81 10.41 5.25
C HIS A 156 10.80 9.77 4.28
N CYS A 157 9.70 10.46 3.97
CA CYS A 157 8.73 10.04 2.97
C CYS A 157 9.32 10.10 1.55
N ASP A 158 9.96 11.22 1.20
CA ASP A 158 10.37 11.50 -0.18
C ASP A 158 11.67 10.80 -0.55
N VAL A 159 12.76 11.14 0.15
CA VAL A 159 14.10 10.59 -0.09
C VAL A 159 14.28 9.26 0.63
N GLY A 160 13.77 9.16 1.86
CA GLY A 160 13.84 7.92 2.65
C GLY A 160 12.95 6.79 2.15
N ARG A 161 12.04 7.07 1.21
CA ARG A 161 11.08 6.13 0.63
C ARG A 161 10.21 5.43 1.68
N MET A 162 10.07 6.03 2.87
CA MET A 162 9.24 5.52 3.96
C MET A 162 7.77 5.85 3.70
N LYS A 163 7.22 5.24 2.65
CA LYS A 163 5.84 5.42 2.22
C LYS A 163 5.33 4.20 1.46
N PHE A 164 4.06 3.87 1.65
CA PHE A 164 3.34 2.89 0.85
C PHE A 164 1.84 3.17 0.92
N PHE A 165 1.08 2.50 0.07
CA PHE A 165 -0.37 2.52 0.18
C PHE A 165 -0.93 1.10 0.06
N VAL A 166 -2.10 0.90 0.63
CA VAL A 166 -2.86 -0.36 0.53
C VAL A 166 -4.33 -0.05 0.25
N MET A 167 -4.97 -0.91 -0.52
CA MET A 167 -6.42 -0.95 -0.69
C MET A 167 -6.90 -2.27 -0.08
N PRO A 168 -7.45 -2.27 1.15
CA PRO A 168 -7.95 -3.50 1.75
C PRO A 168 -9.11 -4.04 0.92
N MET A 169 -9.10 -5.33 0.62
CA MET A 169 -10.17 -6.01 -0.10
C MET A 169 -11.18 -6.60 0.87
N LEU A 170 -12.40 -6.87 0.38
CA LEU A 170 -13.34 -7.74 1.08
C LEU A 170 -12.80 -9.17 1.06
N ARG A 171 -12.83 -9.87 2.19
CA ARG A 171 -12.53 -11.31 2.21
C ARG A 171 -13.66 -12.04 1.49
N ALA A 172 -13.37 -12.59 0.31
CA ALA A 172 -14.21 -13.65 -0.23
C ALA A 172 -14.12 -14.86 0.72
N TRP A 173 -15.24 -15.53 0.92
CA TRP A 173 -15.34 -16.73 1.76
C TRP A 173 -14.23 -17.74 1.38
N PRO A 174 -13.50 -18.38 2.32
CA PRO A 174 -12.65 -19.51 1.99
C PRO A 174 -13.56 -20.65 1.57
N SER A 175 -13.82 -20.80 0.26
CA SER A 175 -14.57 -21.94 -0.27
C SER A 175 -13.94 -23.16 0.37
N ARG A 176 -14.69 -23.85 1.23
CA ARG A 176 -14.22 -25.11 1.81
C ARG A 176 -13.85 -25.95 0.60
N ARG A 177 -12.55 -26.17 0.39
CA ARG A 177 -12.09 -27.24 -0.47
C ARG A 177 -12.45 -28.51 0.30
N THR A 178 -13.67 -28.97 0.07
CA THR A 178 -14.09 -30.34 0.35
C THR A 178 -13.35 -31.27 -0.60
#